data_AF-A0A0K1T4Z0-F1
#
_entry.id   AF-A0A0K1T4Z0-F1
#
_cell.length_a   1.000
_cell.length_b   1.000
_cell.length_c   1.000
_cell.angle_alpha   90.00
_cell.angle_beta   90.00
_cell.angle_gamma   90.00
#
_symmetry.space_group_name_H-M   'P 1'
#
loop_
_entity.id
_entity.type
_entity.pdbx_description
1 polymer ?
#
loop_
_entity_poly.entity_id
_entity_poly.type
_entity_poly.pdbx_seq_one_letter_code
_entity_poly.pdbx_strand_id
1 'polypeptide(L)' 'MKPYQRTSSLKKVYRRLPSSRTGVLLRKKRPSVAKCAICKKPLRGSVGSKQRMYGGFVCHKCLQSLIKLSMRGIS' A
#
# COMPACT_ATOMS: atom_id res chain seq x y z
N MET A 1 13.85 -1.41 26.96
CA MET A 1 12.82 -1.24 25.91
C MET A 1 11.47 -1.65 26.47
N LYS A 2 10.44 -0.84 26.24
CA LYS A 2 9.05 -1.16 26.64
C LYS A 2 8.47 -2.23 25.69
N PRO A 3 7.49 -3.06 26.11
CA PRO A 3 6.94 -4.14 25.28
C PRO A 3 6.43 -3.69 23.90
N TYR A 4 5.75 -2.53 23.84
CA TYR A 4 5.25 -1.96 22.58
C TYR A 4 6.34 -1.62 21.56
N GLN A 5 7.61 -1.51 21.99
CA GLN A 5 8.75 -1.18 21.12
C GLN A 5 9.37 -2.44 20.48
N ARG A 6 8.91 -3.63 20.88
CA ARG A 6 9.38 -4.93 20.36
C ARG A 6 8.53 -5.44 19.18
N THR A 7 7.39 -4.81 18.92
CA THR A 7 6.48 -5.21 17.84
C THR A 7 7.03 -4.85 16.45
N SER A 8 6.61 -5.63 15.44
CA SER A 8 6.99 -5.42 14.04
C SER A 8 6.29 -4.22 13.40
N SER A 9 5.28 -3.63 14.02
CA SER A 9 4.56 -2.47 13.48
C SER A 9 5.40 -1.18 13.42
N LEU A 10 6.42 -1.09 14.29
CA LEU A 10 7.32 0.06 14.37
C LEU A 10 8.65 -0.25 13.67
N LYS A 11 9.09 0.67 12.81
CA LYS A 11 10.44 0.70 12.26
C LYS A 11 11.38 1.40 13.25
N LYS A 12 12.45 0.71 13.63
CA LYS A 12 13.54 1.28 14.44
C LYS A 12 14.53 1.97 13.51
N VAL A 13 14.82 3.24 13.76
CA VAL A 13 15.78 4.03 13.00
C VAL A 13 16.86 4.49 13.98
N TYR A 14 18.07 3.95 13.80
CA TYR A 14 19.24 4.35 14.59
C TYR A 14 19.79 5.64 14.01
N ARG A 15 19.87 6.71 14.82
CA ARG A 15 20.40 8.01 14.40
C ARG A 15 21.37 8.51 15.46
N ARG A 16 22.51 9.06 15.02
CA ARG A 16 23.41 9.79 15.90
C ARG A 16 22.79 11.12 16.28
N LEU A 17 22.82 11.43 17.57
CA LEU A 17 22.44 12.73 18.11
C LEU A 17 23.65 13.68 18.01
N PRO A 18 23.42 15.00 17.98
CA PRO A 18 24.49 15.98 17.99
C PRO A 18 25.42 15.85 19.23
N SER A 19 24.90 15.35 20.35
CA SER A 19 25.65 15.06 21.59
C SER A 19 26.42 13.72 21.53
N SER A 20 26.92 13.32 20.35
CA SER A 20 27.67 12.08 20.04
C SER A 20 27.04 10.72 20.41
N ARG A 21 25.92 10.69 21.14
CA ARG A 21 25.17 9.47 21.49
C ARG A 21 24.37 8.93 20.30
N THR A 22 24.14 7.62 20.26
CA THR A 22 23.24 6.98 19.27
C THR A 22 21.88 6.71 19.91
N GLY A 23 20.82 7.26 19.33
CA GLY A 23 19.43 7.06 19.79
C GLY A 23 18.62 6.21 18.81
N VAL A 24 17.58 5.54 19.33
CA VAL A 24 16.62 4.78 18.53
C VAL A 24 15.33 5.60 18.36
N LEU A 25 15.10 6.11 17.15
CA LEU A 25 13.83 6.72 16.79
C LEU A 25 12.86 5.64 16.29
N LEU A 26 11.70 5.54 16.93
CA LEU A 26 10.61 4.67 16.49
C LEU A 26 9.73 5.42 15.48
N ARG A 27 9.54 4.87 14.29
CA ARG A 27 8.62 5.39 13.27
C ARG A 27 7.62 4.32 12.84
N LYS A 28 6.43 4.71 12.39
CA LYS A 28 5.48 3.76 11.79
C LYS A 28 6.04 3.18 10.48
N LYS A 29 5.79 1.90 10.21
CA LYS A 29 6.12 1.30 8.91
C LYS A 29 5.34 1.97 7.77
N ARG A 30 5.96 2.07 6.60
CA ARG A 30 5.26 2.54 5.39
C ARG A 30 4.21 1.51 5.00
N PRO A 31 3.00 1.94 4.58
CA PRO A 31 1.99 1.02 4.07
C PRO A 31 2.52 0.29 2.84
N SER A 32 2.08 -0.95 2.65
CA SER A 32 2.42 -1.74 1.46
C SER A 32 1.78 -1.15 0.21
N VAL A 33 2.39 -1.42 -0.95
CA VAL A 33 1.83 -1.04 -2.25
C VAL A 33 0.45 -1.67 -2.45
N ALA A 34 -0.50 -0.89 -2.96
CA ALA A 34 -1.84 -1.38 -3.28
C ALA A 34 -1.81 -2.38 -4.44
N LYS A 35 -2.60 -3.44 -4.32
CA LYS A 35 -2.69 -4.51 -5.32
C LYS A 35 -4.09 -4.59 -5.89
N CYS A 36 -4.20 -4.99 -7.16
CA CYS A 36 -5.47 -5.28 -7.79
C CYS A 36 -6.13 -6.50 -7.14
N ALA A 37 -7.44 -6.45 -6.88
CA ALA A 37 -8.18 -7.58 -6.30
C ALA A 37 -8.16 -8.84 -7.18
N ILE A 38 -8.27 -8.66 -8.50
CA ILE A 38 -8.35 -9.76 -9.48
C ILE A 38 -6.95 -10.31 -9.82
N CYS A 39 -6.07 -9.48 -10.40
CA CYS A 39 -4.78 -9.95 -10.89
C CYS A 39 -3.61 -9.82 -9.89
N LYS A 40 -3.83 -9.26 -8.69
CA LYS A 40 -2.82 -9.03 -7.64
C LYS A 40 -1.61 -8.18 -8.03
N LYS A 41 -1.58 -7.63 -9.25
CA LYS A 41 -0.54 -6.71 -9.74
C LYS A 41 -0.58 -5.39 -8.95
N PRO A 42 0.58 -4.73 -8.74
CA PRO A 42 0.63 -3.44 -8.08
C PRO A 42 -0.12 -2.39 -8.91
N LEU A 43 -0.93 -1.58 -8.23
CA LEU A 43 -1.66 -0.48 -8.86
C LEU A 43 -0.72 0.69 -9.12
N ARG A 44 -0.72 1.18 -10.36
CA ARG A 44 0.00 2.39 -10.78
C ARG A 44 -0.89 3.58 -10.44
N GLY A 45 -0.83 4.05 -9.20
CA GLY A 45 -1.65 5.17 -8.71
C GLY A 45 -1.74 5.21 -7.18
N SER A 46 -2.20 6.34 -6.63
CA SER A 46 -2.39 6.48 -5.19
C SER A 46 -3.56 5.63 -4.70
N VAL A 47 -3.39 5.04 -3.51
CA VAL A 47 -4.50 4.55 -2.69
C VAL A 47 -5.50 5.71 -2.50
N GLY A 48 -6.65 5.65 -3.16
CA GLY A 48 -7.72 6.66 -3.04
C GLY A 48 -7.99 7.52 -4.28
N SER A 49 -7.25 7.35 -5.38
CA SER A 49 -7.58 8.02 -6.66
C SER A 49 -8.86 7.41 -7.29
N LYS A 50 -10.01 7.97 -6.93
CA LYS A 50 -11.36 7.55 -7.37
C LYS A 50 -11.80 8.13 -8.73
N GLN A 51 -10.87 8.68 -9.53
CA GLN A 51 -11.21 9.29 -10.82
C GLN A 51 -11.91 8.32 -11.79
N ARG A 52 -11.71 7.00 -11.63
CA ARG A 52 -12.40 5.95 -12.41
C ARG A 52 -13.19 5.01 -11.52
N MET A 53 -14.19 4.36 -12.08
CA MET A 53 -14.92 3.27 -11.41
C MET A 53 -13.94 2.19 -10.92
N TYR A 54 -14.11 1.76 -9.67
CA TYR A 54 -13.23 0.84 -8.96
C TYR A 54 -11.74 1.27 -8.91
N GLY A 55 -11.48 2.59 -8.98
CA GLY A 55 -10.16 3.19 -8.81
C GLY A 55 -9.57 2.88 -7.43
N GLY A 56 -8.34 2.35 -7.41
CA GLY A 56 -7.69 1.89 -6.18
C GLY A 56 -7.98 0.45 -5.78
N PHE A 57 -8.90 -0.25 -6.45
CA PHE A 57 -9.24 -1.65 -6.17
C PHE A 57 -8.97 -2.59 -7.36
N VAL A 58 -9.33 -2.17 -8.58
CA VAL A 58 -9.11 -2.96 -9.81
C VAL A 58 -8.14 -2.22 -10.73
N CYS A 59 -7.27 -2.92 -11.48
CA CYS A 59 -6.39 -2.31 -12.47
C CYS A 59 -7.15 -1.97 -13.78
N HIS A 60 -6.58 -1.12 -14.64
CA HIS A 60 -7.22 -0.71 -15.90
C HIS A 60 -7.53 -1.89 -16.83
N LYS A 61 -6.64 -2.89 -16.91
CA LYS A 61 -6.83 -4.06 -17.79
C LYS A 61 -8.01 -4.92 -17.35
N CYS A 62 -8.08 -5.25 -16.06
CA CYS A 62 -9.18 -6.05 -15.53
C CYS A 62 -10.52 -5.31 -15.64
N LEU A 63 -10.54 -4.00 -15.39
CA LEU A 63 -11.75 -3.20 -15.55
C LEU A 63 -12.23 -3.20 -17.02
N GLN A 64 -11.32 -3.03 -17.97
CA GLN A 64 -11.64 -3.09 -19.40
C GLN A 64 -12.22 -4.45 -19.81
N SER A 65 -11.65 -5.55 -19.32
CA SER A 65 -12.16 -6.90 -19.58
C SER A 65 -13.57 -7.09 -19.02
N LEU A 66 -13.82 -6.63 -17.79
CA LEU A 66 -15.14 -6.73 -17.16
C LEU A 66 -16.20 -5.96 -17.93
N ILE A 67 -15.91 -4.71 -18.34
CA ILE A 67 -16.85 -3.90 -19.14
C ILE A 67 -17.16 -4.60 -20.48
N LYS A 68 -16.16 -5.20 -21.12
CA LYS A 68 -16.38 -5.95 -22.37
C LYS A 68 -17.22 -7.20 -22.14
N LEU A 69 -17.02 -7.91 -21.04
CA LEU A 69 -17.78 -9.11 -20.70
C LEU A 69 -19.24 -8.78 -20.40
N SER A 70 -19.49 -7.73 -19.60
CA SER A 70 -20.84 -7.28 -19.27
C SER A 70 -21.60 -6.81 -20.51
N MET A 71 -20.95 -6.05 -21.41
CA MET A 71 -21.59 -5.57 -22.64
C MET A 71 -21.90 -6.68 -23.64
N ARG A 72 -21.16 -7.79 -23.61
CA ARG A 72 -21.41 -8.96 -24.47
C ARG A 72 -22.49 -9.90 -23.91
N GLY A 73 -22.99 -9.63 -22.70
CA GLY A 73 -23.96 -10.50 -22.03
C GLY A 73 -23.38 -11.86 -21.61
N ILE A 74 -22.05 -11.97 -21.52
CA ILE A 74 -21.35 -13.21 -21.11
C ILE A 74 -21.06 -13.14 -19.60
N SER A 75 -22.01 -12.61 -18.85
CA SER A 75 -21.88 -12.25 -17.43
C SER A 75 -22.72 -13.17 -16.56
#